data_AF-A0A0B7A9P6-F1
#
_entry.id   AF-A0A0B7A9P6-F1
#
_cell.length_a   1.000
_cell.length_b   1.000
_cell.length_c   1.000
_cell.angle_alpha   90.00
_cell.angle_beta   90.00
_cell.angle_gamma   90.00
#
_symmetry.space_group_name_H-M   'P 1'
#
loop_
_entity.id
_entity.type
_entity.pdbx_description
1 polymer ?
#
loop_
_entity_poly.entity_id
_entity_poly.type
_entity_poly.pdbx_seq_one_letter_code
_entity_poly.pdbx_strand_id
1 'polypeptide(L)'
;QFPNAFEFNEHFLITILDHLYSCLFGTFLYNCERERIKERVPELTVSLWSYINYQQEEFTNPLYTAHVHKHVLFPVASVRRLEIWTGYYCRWNPRMRPQVCVCMVKL
;
A
#
# COMPACT_ATOMS: atom_id res chain seq x y z
N GLN A 1 2.12 13.87 -4.04
CA GLN A 1 1.47 14.94 -4.85
C GLN A 1 0.05 15.28 -4.38
N PHE A 2 -0.75 14.31 -3.91
CA PHE A 2 -2.10 14.55 -3.39
C PHE A 2 -2.33 13.77 -2.08
N PRO A 3 -2.05 14.36 -0.90
CA PRO A 3 -2.07 13.62 0.38
C PRO A 3 -3.47 13.16 0.82
N ASN A 4 -4.54 13.83 0.37
CA ASN A 4 -5.91 13.59 0.84
C ASN A 4 -6.81 12.91 -0.20
N ALA A 5 -6.26 12.59 -1.37
CA ALA A 5 -7.04 12.11 -2.51
C ALA A 5 -7.24 10.58 -2.53
N PHE A 6 -6.42 9.83 -1.78
CA PHE A 6 -6.49 8.38 -1.71
C PHE A 6 -6.96 7.92 -0.33
N GLU A 7 -7.89 6.97 -0.32
CA GLU A 7 -8.39 6.32 0.90
C GLU A 7 -7.33 5.42 1.53
N PHE A 8 -6.49 4.78 0.72
CA PHE A 8 -5.40 3.94 1.21
C PHE A 8 -4.15 4.77 1.54
N ASN A 9 -3.36 4.29 2.50
CA ASN A 9 -2.11 4.91 2.93
C ASN A 9 -0.87 4.24 2.29
N GLU A 10 0.31 4.73 2.64
CA GLU A 10 1.60 4.17 2.16
C GLU A 10 1.81 2.72 2.61
N HIS A 11 1.37 2.40 3.84
CA HIS A 11 1.52 1.07 4.42
C HIS A 11 0.77 0.00 3.62
N PHE A 12 -0.41 0.33 3.09
CA PHE A 12 -1.16 -0.53 2.17
C PHE A 12 -0.35 -0.90 0.92
N LEU A 13 0.31 0.08 0.29
CA LEU A 13 1.11 -0.17 -0.92
C LEU A 13 2.36 -1.01 -0.62
N ILE A 14 3.03 -0.75 0.50
CA ILE A 14 4.18 -1.57 0.94
C ILE A 14 3.75 -3.01 1.22
N THR A 15 2.60 -3.21 1.87
CA THR A 15 2.05 -4.53 2.21
C THR A 15 1.73 -5.34 0.95
N ILE A 16 1.16 -4.71 -0.08
CA ILE A 16 0.94 -5.37 -1.39
C ILE A 16 2.27 -5.83 -1.98
N LEU A 17 3.30 -4.98 -1.97
CA LEU A 17 4.62 -5.33 -2.52
C LEU A 17 5.31 -6.44 -1.73
N ASP A 18 5.21 -6.46 -0.40
CA ASP A 18 5.76 -7.53 0.41
C ASP A 18 5.05 -8.86 0.13
N HIS A 19 3.72 -8.86 -0.02
CA HIS A 19 2.95 -10.06 -0.33
C HIS A 19 2.95 -10.49 -1.80
N LEU A 20 3.43 -9.63 -2.70
CA LEU A 20 3.75 -10.01 -4.07
C LEU A 20 4.90 -11.03 -4.09
N TYR A 21 5.90 -10.85 -3.22
CA TYR A 21 7.07 -11.73 -3.15
C TYR A 21 6.99 -12.81 -2.08
N SER A 22 6.16 -12.63 -1.05
CA SER A 22 6.08 -13.59 0.06
C SER A 22 5.39 -14.90 -0.31
N CYS A 23 4.61 -14.95 -1.40
CA CYS A 23 3.78 -16.09 -1.81
C CYS A 23 2.83 -16.61 -0.71
N LEU A 24 2.54 -15.79 0.31
CA LEU A 24 1.70 -16.17 1.44
C LEU A 24 0.22 -16.30 1.03
N PHE A 25 -0.20 -15.47 0.08
CA PHE A 25 -1.56 -15.42 -0.43
C PHE A 25 -1.60 -15.88 -1.89
N GLY A 26 -2.72 -16.48 -2.29
CA GLY A 26 -2.93 -16.88 -3.69
C GLY A 26 -3.30 -15.75 -4.63
N THR A 27 -3.30 -14.50 -4.16
CA THR A 27 -3.78 -13.33 -4.92
C THR A 27 -2.95 -13.05 -6.17
N PHE A 28 -1.62 -13.17 -6.08
CA PHE A 28 -0.68 -12.88 -7.17
C PHE A 28 0.01 -14.13 -7.73
N LEU A 29 -0.48 -15.32 -7.39
CA LEU A 29 0.03 -16.56 -7.98
C LEU A 29 -0.55 -16.76 -9.39
N TYR A 30 0.24 -17.45 -10.22
CA TYR A 30 -0.07 -17.82 -11.61
C TYR A 30 -0.13 -16.63 -12.60
N ASN A 31 -0.02 -16.93 -13.89
CA ASN A 31 0.09 -15.91 -14.94
C ASN A 31 -1.26 -15.57 -15.59
N CYS A 32 -2.26 -16.45 -15.48
CA CYS A 32 -3.59 -16.18 -15.99
C CYS A 32 -4.69 -16.75 -15.10
N GLU A 33 -5.90 -16.21 -15.24
CA GLU A 33 -7.09 -16.66 -14.50
C GLU A 33 -7.42 -18.14 -14.74
N ARG A 34 -7.22 -18.63 -15.98
CA ARG A 34 -7.47 -20.03 -16.33
C ARG A 34 -6.65 -21.00 -15.48
N GLU A 35 -5.38 -20.69 -15.22
CA GLU A 35 -4.51 -21.50 -14.36
C GLU A 35 -4.99 -21.45 -12.90
N ARG A 36 -5.42 -20.28 -12.42
CA ARG A 36 -5.92 -20.11 -11.05
C ARG A 36 -7.18 -20.94 -10.77
N ILE A 37 -8.08 -21.03 -11.74
CA ILE A 37 -9.29 -21.86 -11.65
C ILE A 37 -8.90 -23.34 -11.69
N LYS A 38 -8.03 -23.73 -12.63
CA LYS A 38 -7.57 -25.12 -12.77
C LYS A 38 -6.91 -25.64 -11.48
N GLU A 39 -6.07 -24.83 -10.86
CA GLU A 39 -5.36 -25.16 -9.62
C GLU A 39 -6.16 -24.82 -8.35
N ARG A 40 -7.46 -24.46 -8.48
CA ARG A 40 -8.39 -24.22 -7.37
C ARG A 40 -7.86 -23.23 -6.32
N VAL A 41 -7.12 -22.22 -6.78
CA VAL A 41 -6.45 -21.24 -5.91
C VAL A 41 -7.40 -20.59 -4.88
N PRO A 42 -8.61 -20.15 -5.25
CA PRO A 42 -9.52 -19.52 -4.28
C PRO A 42 -9.97 -20.45 -3.15
N GLU A 43 -9.91 -21.76 -3.35
CA GLU A 43 -10.32 -22.77 -2.36
C GLU A 43 -9.13 -23.24 -1.50
N LEU A 44 -7.94 -23.28 -2.09
CA LEU A 44 -6.73 -23.79 -1.44
C LEU A 44 -5.92 -22.71 -0.72
N THR A 45 -6.15 -21.44 -1.04
CA THR A 45 -5.35 -20.32 -0.51
C THR A 45 -6.22 -19.16 -0.04
N VAL A 46 -5.67 -18.36 0.86
CA VAL A 46 -6.32 -17.14 1.34
C VAL A 46 -6.03 -15.98 0.37
N SER A 47 -7.01 -15.09 0.19
CA SER A 47 -6.84 -13.84 -0.55
C SER A 47 -6.17 -12.78 0.33
N LEU A 48 -5.17 -12.09 -0.20
CA LEU A 48 -4.56 -10.91 0.41
C LEU A 48 -5.61 -9.86 0.80
N TRP A 49 -6.64 -9.69 -0.03
CA TRP A 49 -7.71 -8.73 0.24
C TRP A 49 -8.53 -9.08 1.48
N SER A 50 -8.68 -10.38 1.79
CA SER A 50 -9.36 -10.82 3.02
C SER A 50 -8.57 -10.37 4.25
N TYR A 51 -7.23 -10.42 4.19
CA TYR A 51 -6.37 -9.93 5.26
C TYR A 51 -6.41 -8.41 5.39
N ILE A 52 -6.24 -7.69 4.27
CA ILE A 52 -6.25 -6.22 4.25
C ILE A 52 -7.60 -5.66 4.73
N ASN A 53 -8.72 -6.20 4.25
CA ASN A 53 -10.04 -5.73 4.62
C ASN A 53 -10.38 -6.04 6.09
N TYR A 54 -9.76 -7.07 6.67
CA TYR A 54 -9.91 -7.38 8.09
C TYR A 54 -9.23 -6.31 8.97
N GLN A 55 -8.07 -5.79 8.56
CA GLN A 55 -7.34 -4.72 9.26
C GLN A 55 -7.45 -3.37 8.52
N GLN A 56 -8.63 -3.04 7.98
CA GLN A 56 -8.81 -1.86 7.14
C GLN A 56 -8.38 -0.54 7.80
N GLU A 57 -8.52 -0.44 9.13
CA GLU A 57 -8.11 0.75 9.90
C GLU A 57 -6.61 1.06 9.77
N GLU A 58 -5.75 0.04 9.66
CA GLU A 58 -4.30 0.21 9.50
C GLU A 58 -3.91 0.65 8.08
N PHE A 59 -4.78 0.41 7.10
CA PHE A 59 -4.54 0.68 5.69
C PHE A 59 -5.25 1.94 5.18
N THR A 60 -6.14 2.51 6.00
CA THR A 60 -6.88 3.73 5.68
C THR A 60 -6.06 4.98 6.00
N ASN A 61 -6.17 5.99 5.15
CA ASN A 61 -5.59 7.31 5.31
C ASN A 61 -6.56 8.20 6.09
N PRO A 62 -6.21 8.67 7.31
CA PRO A 62 -7.08 9.52 8.12
C PRO A 62 -7.31 10.91 7.50
N LEU A 63 -6.46 11.33 6.55
CA LEU A 63 -6.60 12.59 5.84
C LEU A 63 -7.46 12.47 4.58
N TYR A 64 -7.95 11.27 4.25
CA TYR A 64 -8.77 11.05 3.08
C TYR A 64 -10.06 11.88 3.16
N THR A 65 -10.30 12.68 2.11
CA THR A 65 -11.48 13.55 2.04
C THR A 65 -12.25 13.27 0.75
N ALA A 66 -13.20 12.32 0.82
CA ALA A 66 -14.02 11.88 -0.32
C ALA A 66 -14.75 13.02 -1.05
N HIS A 67 -15.12 14.08 -0.33
CA HIS A 67 -15.93 15.17 -0.86
C HIS A 67 -15.15 16.25 -1.60
N VAL A 68 -13.84 16.41 -1.32
CA VAL A 68 -13.00 17.48 -1.87
C VAL A 68 -12.36 17.08 -3.20
N HIS A 69 -12.18 15.79 -3.45
CA HIS A 69 -11.45 15.25 -4.60
C HIS A 69 -12.34 14.49 -5.61
N LYS A 70 -13.55 14.98 -5.90
CA LYS A 70 -14.38 14.47 -7.01
C LYS A 70 -13.87 14.87 -8.42
N HIS A 71 -12.75 15.58 -8.49
CA HIS A 71 -12.17 16.08 -9.73
C HIS A 71 -10.99 15.22 -10.19
N VAL A 72 -10.75 15.19 -11.50
CA VAL A 72 -9.62 14.47 -12.12
C VAL A 72 -8.29 14.98 -11.54
N LEU A 73 -7.45 14.06 -11.07
CA LEU A 73 -6.11 14.38 -10.58
C LEU A 73 -5.15 14.52 -11.76
N PHE A 74 -4.42 15.63 -11.82
CA PHE A 74 -3.38 15.85 -12.82
C PHE A 74 -2.00 15.82 -12.16
N PRO A 75 -1.35 14.64 -12.08
CA PRO A 75 -0.01 14.52 -11.52
C PRO A 75 1.00 15.18 -12.45
N VAL A 76 2.11 15.63 -11.88
CA VAL A 76 3.22 16.18 -12.65
C VAL A 76 4.35 15.16 -12.73
N ALA A 77 4.57 14.71 -13.96
CA ALA A 77 5.59 13.72 -14.34
C ALA A 77 6.97 14.34 -14.60
N SER A 78 7.32 15.44 -13.90
CA SER A 78 8.65 16.03 -13.98
C SER A 78 9.58 15.33 -12.99
N VAL A 79 10.81 15.03 -13.39
CA VAL A 79 11.86 14.47 -12.50
C VAL A 79 12.07 15.32 -11.26
N ARG A 80 11.86 16.65 -11.34
CA ARG A 80 11.97 17.56 -10.19
C ARG A 80 10.85 17.41 -9.15
N ARG A 81 9.72 16.81 -9.54
CA ARG A 81 8.54 16.56 -8.68
C ARG A 81 8.34 15.09 -8.34
N LEU A 82 9.15 14.21 -8.93
CA LEU A 82 9.20 12.80 -8.56
C LEU A 82 10.24 12.63 -7.47
N GLU A 83 9.83 11.98 -6.40
CA GLU A 83 10.70 11.65 -5.28
C GLU A 83 10.97 10.15 -5.31
N ILE A 84 12.16 9.76 -4.86
CA ILE A 84 12.45 8.35 -4.60
C ILE A 84 11.56 7.93 -3.44
N TRP A 85 10.88 6.80 -3.59
CA TRP A 85 10.06 6.24 -2.53
C TRP A 85 10.93 5.62 -1.43
N THR A 86 11.46 6.49 -0.57
CA THR A 86 12.39 6.12 0.52
C THR A 86 11.77 5.17 1.52
N GLY A 87 10.46 5.31 1.77
CA GLY A 87 9.68 4.40 2.64
C GLY A 87 9.74 2.94 2.20
N TYR A 88 9.85 2.66 0.90
CA TYR A 88 10.03 1.30 0.37
C TYR A 88 11.50 0.97 0.09
N TYR A 89 12.19 1.76 -0.73
CA TYR A 89 13.54 1.44 -1.21
C TYR A 89 14.63 1.62 -0.14
N CYS A 90 14.43 2.49 0.84
CA CYS A 90 15.43 2.80 1.87
C CYS A 90 15.04 2.25 3.25
N ARG A 91 13.98 1.42 3.35
CA ARG A 91 13.46 0.89 4.62
C ARG A 91 14.48 0.16 5.50
N TRP A 92 15.46 -0.49 4.84
CA TRP A 92 16.51 -1.26 5.50
C TRP A 92 17.72 -0.42 5.93
N ASN A 93 17.80 0.85 5.51
CA ASN A 93 18.90 1.73 5.90
C ASN A 93 18.56 2.45 7.22
N PRO A 94 19.26 2.16 8.33
CA PRO A 94 18.98 2.78 9.64
C PRO A 94 19.11 4.30 9.62
N ARG A 95 19.92 4.86 8.71
CA ARG A 95 20.17 6.30 8.58
C ARG A 95 19.08 7.06 7.82
N MET A 96 18.19 6.35 7.14
CA MET A 96 17.15 6.94 6.28
C MET A 96 15.74 6.70 6.81
N ARG A 97 15.61 6.07 7.98
CA ARG A 97 14.32 6.00 8.67
C ARG A 97 13.88 7.42 8.99
N PRO A 98 12.63 7.81 8.68
CA PRO A 98 12.08 9.05 9.20
C PRO A 98 12.27 9.03 10.72
N GLN A 99 12.97 10.03 11.27
CA GLN A 99 12.85 10.29 12.70
C GLN A 99 11.39 10.65 12.90
N VAL A 100 10.58 9.67 13.33
CA VAL A 100 9.26 9.96 13.84
C VAL A 100 9.49 10.99 14.94
N CYS A 101 9.04 12.22 14.71
CA CYS A 101 8.84 13.18 15.77
C CYS A 101 7.82 12.53 16.70
N VAL A 102 8.32 11.81 17.70
CA VAL A 102 7.54 11.48 18.88
C VAL A 102 7.29 12.84 19.51
N CYS A 103 6.17 13.47 19.16
CA CYS A 103 5.62 14.55 19.94
C CYS A 103 5.53 13.98 21.35
N MET A 104 6.47 14.40 22.21
CA MET A 104 6.40 14.18 23.64
C MET A 104 5.02 14.67 24.06
N VAL A 105 4.13 13.72 24.35
CA VAL A 105 3.04 13.98 25.28
C VAL A 105 3.75 14.35 26.58
N LYS A 106 3.93 15.65 26.80
CA LYS A 106 4.30 16.18 28.11
C LYS A 106 3.15 15.81 29.03
N LEU A 107 3.42 14.87 29.94
CA LEU A 107 2.77 14.79 31.25
C LEU A 107 2.92 16.13 31.98
#